data_AF-A0A0Q4EGS4-F1
#
_entry.id   AF-A0A0Q4EGS4-F1
#
_cell.length_a   1.000
_cell.length_b   1.000
_cell.length_c   1.000
_cell.angle_alpha   90.00
_cell.angle_beta   90.00
_cell.angle_gamma   90.00
#
_symmetry.space_group_name_H-M   'P 1'
#
loop_
_entity.id
_entity.type
_entity.pdbx_description
1 polymer ?
#
loop_
_entity_poly.entity_id
_entity_poly.type
_entity_poly.pdbx_seq_one_letter_code
_entity_poly.pdbx_strand_id
1 'polypeptide(L)'
;MASLNSVGPAQRNVVASERRFFLGMAIAIAVTVIFGFTLNAARMNWTFLELPLQVHLHAAAFLAWIILYVVQNWLVVRGSIT
;
A
#
# COMPACT_ATOMS: atom_id res chain seq x y z
N MET A 1 -8.93 -27.01 25.20
CA MET A 1 -10.16 -26.46 24.61
C MET A 1 -10.22 -24.97 24.93
N ALA A 2 -9.65 -24.13 24.07
CA ALA A 2 -9.69 -22.68 24.25
C ALA A 2 -11.04 -22.16 23.72
N SER A 3 -11.80 -21.51 24.61
CA SER A 3 -13.08 -20.88 24.35
C SER A 3 -13.04 -19.99 23.10
N LEU A 4 -13.95 -20.27 22.16
CA LEU A 4 -14.33 -19.36 21.08
C LEU A 4 -14.93 -18.11 21.72
N ASN A 5 -14.09 -17.11 22.03
CA ASN A 5 -14.55 -15.79 22.42
C ASN A 5 -15.29 -15.18 21.24
N SER A 6 -16.62 -15.23 21.29
CA SER A 6 -17.52 -14.56 20.36
C SER A 6 -17.23 -13.06 20.42
N VAL A 7 -16.49 -12.58 19.43
CA VAL A 7 -16.18 -11.16 19.28
C VAL A 7 -17.51 -10.40 19.22
N GLY A 8 -17.79 -9.60 20.26
CA GLY A 8 -19.02 -8.81 20.36
C GLY A 8 -19.14 -7.81 19.19
N PRO A 9 -20.37 -7.37 18.86
CA PRO A 9 -20.62 -6.49 17.71
C PRO A 9 -19.78 -5.21 17.73
N ALA A 10 -19.56 -4.62 18.91
CA ALA A 10 -18.68 -3.46 19.07
C ALA A 10 -17.24 -3.72 18.61
N GLN A 11 -16.65 -4.87 18.98
CA GLN A 11 -15.27 -5.18 18.59
C GLN A 11 -15.16 -5.52 17.09
N ARG A 12 -16.18 -6.15 16.48
CA ARG A 12 -16.23 -6.34 15.02
C ARG A 12 -16.20 -5.00 14.28
N ASN A 13 -16.92 -4.00 14.80
CA ASN A 13 -16.95 -2.66 14.23
C ASN A 13 -15.59 -1.96 14.35
N VAL A 14 -14.91 -2.11 15.50
CA VAL A 14 -13.54 -1.58 15.70
C VAL A 14 -12.58 -2.19 14.68
N VAL A 15 -12.53 -3.51 14.56
CA VAL A 15 -11.64 -4.21 13.60
C VAL A 15 -11.95 -3.79 12.16
N ALA A 16 -13.23 -3.66 11.79
CA ALA A 16 -13.60 -3.20 10.46
C ALA A 16 -13.16 -1.75 10.20
N SER A 17 -13.23 -0.88 11.20
CA SER A 17 -12.76 0.51 11.13
C SER A 17 -11.24 0.58 10.97
N GLU A 18 -10.50 -0.20 11.75
CA GLU A 18 -9.03 -0.27 11.69
C GLU A 18 -8.55 -0.72 10.30
N ARG A 19 -9.16 -1.76 9.72
CA ARG A 19 -8.81 -2.22 8.37
C ARG A 19 -9.00 -1.13 7.31
N ARG A 20 -10.09 -0.37 7.40
CA ARG A 20 -10.36 0.76 6.49
C ARG A 20 -9.35 1.90 6.68
N PHE A 21 -8.97 2.16 7.93
CA PHE A 21 -7.93 3.14 8.25
C PHE A 21 -6.58 2.76 7.60
N PHE A 22 -6.14 1.50 7.75
CA PHE A 22 -4.89 1.05 7.13
C PHE A 22 -4.93 1.06 5.60
N LEU A 23 -6.06 0.70 5.00
CA LEU A 23 -6.25 0.88 3.55
C LEU A 23 -6.14 2.35 3.14
N GLY A 24 -6.76 3.27 3.88
CA GLY A 24 -6.64 4.71 3.65
C GLY A 24 -5.18 5.19 3.72
N MET A 25 -4.43 4.74 4.74
CA MET A 25 -3.01 5.03 4.87
C MET A 25 -2.17 4.44 3.73
N ALA A 26 -2.46 3.21 3.31
CA ALA A 26 -1.76 2.57 2.19
C ALA A 26 -1.96 3.35 0.89
N ILE A 27 -3.18 3.83 0.64
CA ILE A 27 -3.50 4.70 -0.51
C ILE A 27 -2.75 6.03 -0.38
N ALA A 28 -2.75 6.66 0.80
CA ALA A 28 -2.05 7.93 1.02
C ALA A 28 -0.54 7.80 0.77
N ILE A 29 0.08 6.70 1.22
CA ILE A 29 1.49 6.38 0.94
C ILE A 29 1.71 6.22 -0.58
N ALA A 30 0.87 5.43 -1.25
CA ALA A 30 0.99 5.21 -2.69
C ALA A 30 0.87 6.51 -3.49
N VAL A 31 -0.10 7.36 -3.15
CA VAL A 31 -0.28 8.69 -3.77
C VAL A 31 0.95 9.56 -3.53
N THR A 32 1.45 9.61 -2.29
CA THR A 32 2.63 10.41 -1.94
C THR A 32 3.87 9.98 -2.74
N VAL A 33 4.10 8.68 -2.85
CA VAL A 33 5.21 8.10 -3.62
C VAL A 33 5.07 8.46 -5.10
N ILE A 34 3.95 8.11 -5.73
CA ILE A 34 3.74 8.34 -7.17
C ILE A 34 3.87 9.83 -7.47
N PHE A 35 3.20 10.68 -6.70
CA PHE A 35 3.22 12.12 -6.91
C PHE A 35 4.63 12.70 -6.74
N GLY A 36 5.36 12.32 -5.69
CA GLY A 36 6.72 12.79 -5.44
C GLY A 36 7.69 12.43 -6.56
N PHE A 37 7.66 11.18 -7.03
CA PHE A 37 8.50 10.73 -8.14
C PHE A 37 8.09 11.33 -9.49
N THR A 38 6.79 11.47 -9.77
CA THR A 38 6.31 12.13 -10.99
C THR A 38 6.71 13.60 -11.02
N LEU A 39 6.61 14.33 -9.91
CA LEU A 39 7.08 15.71 -9.82
C LEU A 39 8.60 15.81 -10.02
N ASN A 40 9.37 14.91 -9.42
CA ASN A 40 10.81 14.85 -9.62
C ASN A 40 11.16 14.60 -11.10
N ALA A 41 10.47 13.64 -11.73
CA ALA A 41 10.64 13.32 -13.15
C ALA A 41 10.25 14.52 -14.03
N ALA A 42 9.13 15.19 -13.78
CA ALA A 42 8.65 16.33 -14.57
C ALA A 42 9.56 17.56 -14.49
N ARG A 43 10.33 17.71 -13.40
CA ARG A 43 11.30 18.81 -13.22
C ARG A 43 12.64 18.57 -13.94
N MET A 44 12.83 17.41 -14.59
CA MET A 44 13.84 17.08 -15.61
C MET A 44 15.22 17.75 -15.45
N ASN A 45 16.06 17.25 -14.54
CA ASN A 45 17.53 17.44 -14.60
C ASN A 45 18.28 16.19 -15.15
N TRP A 46 17.55 15.17 -15.63
CA TRP A 46 18.06 13.81 -15.92
C TRP A 46 17.14 13.12 -16.94
N THR A 47 17.66 12.22 -17.76
CA THR A 47 16.88 11.38 -18.70
C THR A 47 16.68 9.98 -18.12
N PHE A 48 15.44 9.51 -17.96
CA PHE A 48 15.14 8.22 -17.32
C PHE A 48 15.88 7.02 -17.95
N LEU A 49 15.89 6.95 -19.28
CA LEU A 49 16.50 5.84 -20.02
C LEU A 49 18.04 5.80 -19.94
N GLU A 50 18.67 6.90 -19.52
CA GLU A 50 20.13 7.00 -19.40
C GLU A 50 20.62 6.54 -18.01
N LEU A 51 19.72 6.25 -17.07
CA LEU A 51 20.10 5.79 -15.74
C LEU A 51 20.62 4.34 -15.76
N PRO A 52 21.50 3.97 -14.81
CA PRO A 52 21.96 2.60 -14.65
C PRO A 52 20.81 1.61 -14.49
N LEU A 53 21.00 0.37 -14.97
CA LEU A 53 20.00 -0.70 -14.90
C LEU A 53 19.50 -0.94 -13.46
N GLN A 54 20.38 -0.82 -12.47
CA GLN A 54 20.04 -0.99 -11.06
C GLN A 54 18.96 0.00 -10.59
N VAL A 55 18.93 1.22 -11.15
CA VAL A 55 17.90 2.21 -10.80
C VAL A 55 16.54 1.81 -11.35
N HIS A 56 16.51 1.28 -12.58
CA HIS A 56 15.28 0.76 -13.18
C HIS A 56 14.72 -0.43 -12.39
N LEU A 57 15.58 -1.36 -11.99
CA LEU A 57 15.20 -2.50 -11.15
C LEU A 57 14.67 -2.04 -9.79
N HIS A 58 15.35 -1.08 -9.16
CA HIS A 58 14.88 -0.50 -7.90
C HIS A 58 13.50 0.15 -8.04
N ALA A 59 13.31 0.97 -9.08
CA ALA A 59 12.03 1.63 -9.34
C ALA A 59 10.90 0.63 -9.58
N ALA A 60 11.14 -0.41 -10.40
CA ALA A 60 10.15 -1.45 -10.68
C ALA A 60 9.80 -2.26 -9.41
N ALA A 61 10.81 -2.69 -8.65
CA ALA A 61 10.60 -3.45 -7.41
C ALA A 61 9.84 -2.62 -6.36
N PHE A 62 10.22 -1.35 -6.18
CA PHE A 62 9.57 -0.46 -5.22
C PHE A 62 8.11 -0.19 -5.61
N LEU A 63 7.85 0.13 -6.88
CA LEU A 63 6.48 0.33 -7.36
C LEU A 63 5.63 -0.93 -7.20
N ALA A 64 6.16 -2.10 -7.56
CA ALA A 64 5.48 -3.37 -7.36
C ALA A 64 5.16 -3.60 -5.87
N TRP A 65 6.09 -3.29 -4.97
CA TRP A 65 5.89 -3.42 -3.53
C TRP A 65 4.77 -2.52 -3.00
N ILE A 66 4.72 -1.25 -3.44
CA ILE A 66 3.66 -0.32 -3.07
C ILE A 66 2.29 -0.81 -3.57
N ILE A 67 2.21 -1.29 -4.81
CA ILE A 67 0.97 -1.85 -5.37
C ILE A 67 0.53 -3.07 -4.57
N LEU A 68 1.45 -4.01 -4.30
CA LEU A 68 1.16 -5.20 -3.49
C LEU A 68 0.66 -4.83 -2.09
N TYR A 69 1.28 -3.83 -1.45
CA TYR A 69 0.85 -3.36 -0.14
C TYR A 69 -0.60 -2.82 -0.15
N VAL A 70 -0.96 -2.01 -1.16
CA VAL A 70 -2.34 -1.52 -1.32
C VAL A 70 -3.31 -2.68 -1.57
N VAL A 71 -2.95 -3.62 -2.45
CA VAL A 71 -3.76 -4.80 -2.77
C VAL A 71 -4.00 -5.66 -1.53
N GLN A 72 -2.98 -5.89 -0.70
CA GLN A 72 -3.11 -6.63 0.55
C GLN A 72 -4.10 -5.96 1.50
N ASN A 73 -3.97 -4.65 1.74
CA ASN A 73 -4.91 -3.91 2.57
C ASN A 73 -6.35 -3.99 2.04
N TRP A 74 -6.50 -3.90 0.72
CA TRP A 74 -7.80 -4.02 0.07
C TRP A 74 -8.41 -5.43 0.21
N LEU A 75 -7.61 -6.48 0.08
CA LEU A 75 -8.05 -7.86 0.30
C LEU A 75 -8.46 -8.10 1.76
N VAL A 76 -7.75 -7.52 2.73
CA VAL A 76 -8.08 -7.58 4.16
C VAL A 76 -9.39 -6.85 4.46
N VAL A 77 -9.62 -5.67 3.89
CA VAL A 77 -10.90 -4.93 4.01
C VAL A 77 -12.06 -5.71 3.42
N ARG A 78 -11.86 -6.39 2.28
CA ARG A 78 -12.88 -7.25 1.65
C ARG A 78 -13.09 -8.60 2.37
N GLY A 79 -12.25 -8.94 3.34
CA GLY A 79 -12.32 -10.22 4.03
C GLY A 79 -11.88 -11.42 3.19
N SER A 80 -11.13 -11.18 2.10
CA SER A 80 -10.63 -12.22 1.21
C SER A 80 -9.42 -12.96 1.78
N ILE A 81 -8.65 -12.31 2.65
CA ILE A 81 -7.51 -12.86 3.40
C ILE A 81 -7.52 -12.25 4.80
N THR A 82 -6.99 -12.98 5.79
CA THR A 82 -6.94 -12.59 7.21
C THR A 82 -5.56 -12.22 7.67
#